data_AF-A0A162S3U9-F1
#
_entry.id   AF-A0A162S3U9-F1
#
_cell.length_a   1.000
_cell.length_b   1.000
_cell.length_c   1.000
_cell.angle_alpha   90.00
_cell.angle_beta   90.00
_cell.angle_gamma   90.00
#
_symmetry.space_group_name_H-M   'P 1'
#
loop_
_entity.id
_entity.type
_entity.pdbx_description
1 polymer ?
#
loop_
_entity_poly.entity_id
_entity_poly.type
_entity_poly.pdbx_seq_one_letter_code
_entity_poly.pdbx_strand_id
1 'polypeptide(L)'
;MKRANQFGNKREHRLAFSMISLFAVIALVIFLIANTIFALNPFQTGNPLNSEVTVGERVIGDWQYNGENQQGQLVFYNGYQTVTMPGNSKTFAADGEYVNIVSHTHDTLTYETALNSELISFKSIAAIIILLALLITLPFMINRFNNRSGQRQGGIKRKKSSTSHFHAVRHKRSR
;
A
#
# COMPACT_ATOMS: atom_id res chain seq x y z
N MET A 1 -32.17 7.84 45.22
CA MET A 1 -32.46 6.99 44.03
C MET A 1 -32.07 7.79 42.78
N LYS A 2 -30.86 7.58 42.21
CA LYS A 2 -30.34 8.34 41.05
C LYS A 2 -30.44 7.47 39.79
N ARG A 3 -31.22 7.90 38.78
CA ARG A 3 -31.25 7.29 37.44
C ARG A 3 -30.14 7.91 36.61
N ALA A 4 -29.15 7.10 36.20
CA ALA A 4 -28.08 7.52 35.32
C ALA A 4 -28.57 7.53 33.87
N ASN A 5 -28.44 8.68 33.20
CA ASN A 5 -28.80 8.88 31.80
C ASN A 5 -27.82 8.14 30.87
N GLN A 6 -28.27 7.04 30.24
CA GLN A 6 -27.53 6.32 29.20
C GLN A 6 -27.81 6.88 27.80
N PHE A 7 -27.56 8.17 27.59
CA PHE A 7 -27.62 8.81 26.26
C PHE A 7 -26.24 9.32 25.88
N GLY A 8 -25.32 8.43 25.46
CA GLY A 8 -23.93 8.83 25.16
C GLY A 8 -23.29 8.21 23.93
N ASN A 9 -23.43 6.89 23.67
CA ASN A 9 -22.45 6.22 22.79
C ASN A 9 -22.77 6.11 21.30
N LYS A 10 -23.95 6.54 20.80
CA LYS A 10 -24.29 6.34 19.38
C LYS A 10 -23.60 7.31 18.41
N ARG A 11 -23.06 8.43 18.90
CA ARG A 11 -22.43 9.45 18.03
C ARG A 11 -20.95 9.20 17.76
N GLU A 12 -20.25 8.50 18.65
CA GLU A 12 -18.80 8.28 18.53
C GLU A 12 -18.44 7.37 17.35
N HIS A 13 -19.26 6.36 17.08
CA HIS A 13 -19.02 5.46 15.95
C HIS A 13 -19.06 6.19 14.60
N ARG A 14 -19.93 7.20 14.44
CA ARG A 14 -19.99 7.99 13.20
C ARG A 14 -18.73 8.83 13.00
N LEU A 15 -18.17 9.37 14.07
CA LEU A 15 -16.92 10.14 14.03
C LEU A 15 -15.74 9.22 13.70
N ALA A 16 -15.67 8.04 14.31
CA ALA A 16 -14.61 7.07 14.01
C ALA A 16 -14.61 6.61 12.53
N PHE A 17 -15.79 6.34 11.95
CA PHE A 17 -15.90 6.01 10.52
C PHE A 17 -15.45 7.17 9.61
N SER A 18 -15.81 8.41 9.98
CA SER A 18 -15.38 9.61 9.25
C SER A 18 -13.86 9.79 9.29
N MET A 19 -13.21 9.52 10.42
CA MET A 19 -11.76 9.67 10.53
C MET A 19 -11.01 8.60 9.73
N ILE A 20 -11.46 7.34 9.76
CA ILE A 20 -10.84 6.26 8.98
C ILE A 20 -10.93 6.52 7.47
N SER A 21 -12.09 6.99 7.01
CA SER A 21 -12.28 7.41 5.61
C SER A 21 -11.32 8.54 5.22
N LEU A 22 -11.15 9.54 6.08
CA LEU A 22 -10.22 10.64 5.84
C LEU A 22 -8.77 10.14 5.70
N PHE A 23 -8.32 9.27 6.61
CA PHE A 23 -6.97 8.69 6.53
C PHE A 23 -6.76 7.86 5.27
N ALA A 24 -7.75 7.09 4.83
CA ALA A 24 -7.66 6.31 3.60
C ALA A 24 -7.52 7.22 2.36
N VAL A 25 -8.28 8.32 2.31
CA VAL A 25 -8.17 9.31 1.22
C VAL A 25 -6.81 9.99 1.24
N ILE A 26 -6.31 10.39 2.42
CA ILE A 26 -4.98 11.01 2.55
C ILE A 26 -3.89 10.04 2.08
N ALA A 27 -3.94 8.77 2.50
CA ALA A 27 -2.98 7.77 2.07
C ALA A 27 -3.00 7.55 0.54
N LEU A 28 -4.19 7.52 -0.07
CA LEU A 28 -4.35 7.42 -1.52
C LEU A 28 -3.76 8.64 -2.24
N VAL A 29 -3.98 9.85 -1.72
CA VAL A 29 -3.42 11.08 -2.29
C VAL A 29 -1.89 11.09 -2.17
N ILE A 30 -1.33 10.71 -1.02
CA ILE A 30 0.12 10.58 -0.85
C ILE A 30 0.70 9.56 -1.83
N PHE A 31 0.04 8.41 -2.01
CA PHE A 31 0.45 7.39 -2.98
C PHE A 31 0.44 7.93 -4.42
N LEU A 32 -0.62 8.65 -4.80
CA LEU A 32 -0.73 9.27 -6.13
C LEU A 32 0.36 10.33 -6.34
N ILE A 33 0.61 11.20 -5.35
CA ILE A 33 1.64 12.24 -5.42
C ILE A 33 3.04 11.62 -5.50
N ALA A 34 3.34 10.61 -4.68
CA ALA A 34 4.62 9.92 -4.75
C ALA A 34 4.83 9.34 -6.15
N ASN A 35 3.81 8.66 -6.69
CA ASN A 35 3.88 8.06 -8.02
C ASN A 35 4.02 9.10 -9.15
N THR A 36 3.38 10.27 -9.05
CA THR A 36 3.51 11.32 -10.06
C THR A 36 4.82 12.09 -9.97
N ILE A 37 5.38 12.32 -8.78
CA ILE A 37 6.70 12.95 -8.62
C ILE A 37 7.79 12.06 -9.21
N PHE A 38 7.71 10.74 -9.04
CA PHE A 38 8.62 9.80 -9.73
C PHE A 38 8.48 9.84 -11.26
N ALA A 39 7.29 10.13 -11.79
CA ALA A 39 7.06 10.22 -13.23
C ALA A 39 7.53 11.54 -13.87
N LEU A 40 7.67 12.62 -13.10
CA LEU A 40 7.96 13.97 -13.59
C LEU A 40 9.43 14.39 -13.44
N ASN A 41 10.29 13.55 -12.89
CA ASN A 41 11.70 13.85 -12.75
C ASN A 41 12.49 13.23 -13.92
N PRO A 42 12.85 14.00 -14.97
CA PRO A 42 13.45 13.44 -16.19
C PRO A 42 14.87 12.90 -15.98
N PHE A 43 15.49 13.16 -14.83
CA PHE A 43 16.82 12.65 -14.45
C PHE A 43 16.75 11.40 -13.58
N GLN A 44 15.55 10.94 -13.23
CA GLN A 44 15.33 9.62 -12.68
C GLN A 44 14.66 8.82 -13.78
N THR A 45 15.43 7.98 -14.45
CA THR A 45 14.88 6.89 -15.26
C THR A 45 13.71 6.27 -14.49
N GLY A 46 12.53 6.21 -15.11
CA GLY A 46 11.27 5.84 -14.42
C GLY A 46 11.26 4.46 -13.75
N ASN A 47 12.37 3.71 -13.85
CA ASN A 47 12.69 2.56 -13.05
C ASN A 47 13.66 2.96 -11.91
N PRO A 48 13.23 2.96 -10.64
CA PRO A 48 14.10 3.29 -9.49
C PRO A 48 15.27 2.32 -9.28
N LEU A 49 15.38 1.28 -10.11
CA LEU A 49 16.50 0.33 -10.17
C LEU A 49 17.67 0.82 -11.03
N ASN A 50 17.41 1.78 -11.92
CA ASN A 50 18.37 2.25 -12.90
C ASN A 50 19.22 3.34 -12.26
N SER A 51 20.53 3.13 -12.32
CA SER A 51 21.54 4.13 -11.96
C SER A 51 22.13 4.66 -13.26
N GLU A 52 22.27 5.98 -13.34
CA GLU A 52 22.97 6.64 -14.43
C GLU A 52 24.25 7.26 -13.90
N VAL A 53 25.34 7.05 -14.63
CA VAL A 53 26.67 7.57 -14.29
C VAL A 53 27.35 8.13 -15.52
N THR A 54 28.29 9.02 -15.30
CA THR A 54 29.13 9.67 -16.31
C THR A 54 30.57 9.15 -16.27
N VAL A 55 31.39 9.58 -17.23
CA VAL A 55 32.82 9.20 -17.27
C VAL A 55 33.54 9.65 -15.99
N GLY A 56 34.26 8.73 -15.37
CA GLY A 56 34.98 8.90 -14.10
C GLY A 56 34.14 8.56 -12.87
N GLU A 57 32.84 8.32 -13.03
CA GLU A 57 31.97 7.96 -11.91
C GLU A 57 31.95 6.45 -11.67
N ARG A 58 31.74 6.09 -10.40
CA ARG A 58 31.75 4.72 -9.92
C ARG A 58 30.51 3.96 -10.40
N VAL A 59 30.73 2.74 -10.91
CA VAL A 59 29.71 1.81 -11.38
C VAL A 59 29.48 0.69 -10.36
N ILE A 60 30.57 0.01 -9.97
CA ILE A 60 30.51 -1.18 -9.11
C ILE A 60 31.82 -1.32 -8.33
N GLY A 61 31.76 -1.55 -7.02
CA GLY A 61 32.96 -1.56 -6.18
C GLY A 61 33.83 -0.31 -6.40
N ASP A 62 35.09 -0.50 -6.80
CA ASP A 62 36.03 0.57 -7.16
C ASP A 62 36.12 0.86 -8.67
N TRP A 63 35.32 0.16 -9.48
CA TRP A 63 35.29 0.35 -10.93
C TRP A 63 34.49 1.58 -11.31
N GLN A 64 35.06 2.36 -12.22
CA GLN A 64 34.53 3.58 -12.79
C GLN A 64 34.26 3.40 -14.27
N TYR A 65 33.26 4.11 -14.77
CA TYR A 65 33.00 4.18 -16.21
C TYR A 65 34.04 5.07 -16.88
N ASN A 66 34.66 4.60 -17.96
CA ASN A 66 35.72 5.32 -18.68
C ASN A 66 35.33 5.65 -20.13
N GLY A 67 34.03 5.66 -20.44
CA GLY A 67 33.51 5.98 -21.76
C GLY A 67 33.54 4.80 -22.74
N GLU A 68 33.37 5.13 -24.02
CA GLU A 68 33.49 4.18 -25.13
C GLU A 68 34.85 4.31 -25.83
N ASN A 69 35.44 3.18 -26.23
CA ASN A 69 36.63 3.18 -27.08
C ASN A 69 36.28 3.52 -28.55
N GLN A 70 37.29 3.58 -29.41
CA GLN A 70 37.13 3.87 -30.85
C GLN A 70 36.23 2.86 -31.58
N GLN A 71 36.02 1.68 -31.01
CA GLN A 71 35.17 0.62 -31.54
C GLN A 71 33.75 0.66 -30.95
N GLY A 72 33.40 1.68 -30.15
CA GLY A 72 32.10 1.80 -29.50
C GLY A 72 31.89 0.79 -28.36
N GLN A 73 32.96 0.27 -27.77
CA GLN A 73 32.90 -0.67 -26.67
C GLN A 73 33.08 0.06 -25.34
N LEU A 74 32.26 -0.29 -24.36
CA LEU A 74 32.33 0.24 -23.01
C LEU A 74 33.65 -0.10 -22.33
N VAL A 75 34.25 0.90 -21.68
CA VAL A 75 35.51 0.76 -20.95
C VAL A 75 35.29 1.08 -19.48
N PHE A 76 35.90 0.26 -18.61
CA PHE A 76 35.87 0.42 -17.16
C PHE A 76 37.29 0.47 -16.60
N TYR A 77 37.48 1.25 -15.54
CA TYR A 77 38.78 1.45 -14.90
C TYR A 77 38.66 1.48 -13.38
N ASN A 78 39.60 0.87 -12.65
CA ASN A 78 39.57 0.81 -11.18
C ASN A 78 40.81 1.42 -10.49
N GLY A 79 41.59 2.23 -11.20
CA GLY A 79 42.88 2.73 -10.69
C GLY A 79 44.09 1.89 -11.11
N TYR A 80 43.91 0.57 -11.25
CA TYR A 80 45.02 -0.37 -11.48
C TYR A 80 44.95 -1.05 -12.84
N GLN A 81 43.73 -1.26 -13.36
CA GLN A 81 43.50 -1.97 -14.60
C GLN A 81 42.32 -1.35 -15.36
N THR A 82 42.36 -1.53 -16.68
CA THR A 82 41.31 -1.11 -17.61
C THR A 82 40.74 -2.35 -18.27
N VAL A 83 39.42 -2.49 -18.26
CA VAL A 83 38.70 -3.60 -18.88
C VAL A 83 37.74 -3.05 -19.92
N THR A 84 37.83 -3.61 -21.13
CA THR A 84 36.91 -3.31 -22.22
C THR A 84 35.85 -4.40 -22.28
N MET A 85 34.59 -3.99 -22.25
CA MET A 85 33.46 -4.89 -22.37
C MET A 85 33.33 -5.35 -23.83
N PRO A 86 33.09 -6.65 -24.08
CA PRO A 86 32.75 -7.10 -25.42
C PRO A 86 31.50 -6.37 -25.92
N GLY A 87 31.49 -5.90 -27.18
CA GLY A 87 30.40 -5.08 -27.73
C GLY A 87 29.01 -5.73 -27.71
N ASN A 88 28.94 -7.06 -27.53
CA ASN A 88 27.69 -7.82 -27.48
C ASN A 88 27.25 -8.09 -26.03
N SER A 89 28.08 -7.76 -25.05
CA SER A 89 27.78 -8.02 -23.64
C SER A 89 26.75 -7.00 -23.14
N LYS A 90 25.90 -7.45 -22.23
CA LYS A 90 24.97 -6.58 -21.47
C LYS A 90 25.26 -6.58 -19.99
N THR A 91 26.34 -7.21 -19.57
CA THR A 91 26.64 -7.42 -18.16
C THR A 91 28.12 -7.17 -17.93
N PHE A 92 28.39 -6.32 -16.95
CA PHE A 92 29.74 -6.09 -16.44
C PHE A 92 29.81 -6.69 -15.04
N ALA A 93 30.79 -7.57 -14.82
CA ALA A 93 30.99 -8.25 -13.55
C ALA A 93 32.43 -8.04 -13.09
N ALA A 94 32.59 -7.61 -11.85
CA ALA A 94 33.90 -7.36 -11.26
C ALA A 94 33.81 -7.49 -9.74
N ASP A 95 34.90 -7.95 -9.10
CA ASP A 95 35.04 -8.08 -7.65
C ASP A 95 33.92 -8.88 -6.96
N GLY A 96 33.33 -9.85 -7.68
CA GLY A 96 32.24 -10.70 -7.18
C GLY A 96 30.85 -10.06 -7.27
N GLU A 97 30.75 -8.83 -7.77
CA GLU A 97 29.50 -8.13 -8.03
C GLU A 97 29.25 -8.04 -9.55
N TYR A 98 28.01 -7.77 -9.97
CA TYR A 98 27.70 -7.49 -11.37
C TYR A 98 26.60 -6.44 -11.53
N VAL A 99 26.65 -5.75 -12.68
CA VAL A 99 25.65 -4.79 -13.13
C VAL A 99 25.17 -5.17 -14.53
N ASN A 100 23.89 -4.95 -14.77
CA ASN A 100 23.28 -5.12 -16.09
C ASN A 100 23.22 -3.76 -16.78
N ILE A 101 23.82 -3.67 -17.96
CA ILE A 101 23.84 -2.46 -18.77
C ILE A 101 22.50 -2.35 -19.51
N VAL A 102 21.79 -1.25 -19.25
CA VAL A 102 20.49 -0.95 -19.86
C VAL A 102 20.68 -0.16 -21.15
N SER A 103 21.45 0.93 -21.05
CA SER A 103 21.77 1.84 -22.16
C SER A 103 23.09 2.53 -21.91
N HIS A 104 23.72 3.03 -22.97
CA HIS A 104 24.96 3.79 -22.89
C HIS A 104 25.03 4.79 -24.03
N THR A 105 25.83 5.83 -23.80
CA THR A 105 26.34 6.76 -24.79
C THR A 105 27.84 6.92 -24.56
N HIS A 106 28.50 7.70 -25.41
CA HIS A 106 29.93 7.99 -25.27
C HIS A 106 30.32 8.44 -23.86
N ASP A 107 29.46 9.24 -23.21
CA ASP A 107 29.76 9.88 -21.92
C ASP A 107 28.93 9.37 -20.75
N THR A 108 27.81 8.68 -21.02
CA THR A 108 26.88 8.23 -19.98
C THR A 108 26.63 6.72 -20.04
N LEU A 109 26.38 6.15 -18.87
CA LEU A 109 26.05 4.74 -18.71
C LEU A 109 24.85 4.60 -17.79
N THR A 110 23.84 3.88 -18.26
CA THR A 110 22.67 3.48 -17.45
C THR A 110 22.75 1.99 -17.16
N TYR A 111 22.69 1.62 -15.88
CA TYR A 111 22.78 0.23 -15.45
C TYR A 111 21.85 -0.09 -14.29
N GLU A 112 21.59 -1.37 -14.10
CA GLU A 112 20.85 -1.92 -12.97
C GLU A 112 21.78 -2.77 -12.11
N THR A 113 21.73 -2.57 -10.79
CA THR A 113 22.43 -3.42 -9.82
C THR A 113 21.60 -4.65 -9.49
N ALA A 114 22.26 -5.82 -9.49
CA ALA A 114 21.63 -7.12 -9.25
C ALA A 114 20.77 -7.18 -7.97
N LEU A 115 21.28 -6.58 -6.88
CA LEU A 115 20.61 -6.58 -5.58
C LEU A 115 19.27 -5.84 -5.59
N ASN A 116 19.13 -4.80 -6.39
CA ASN A 116 17.91 -4.00 -6.37
C ASN A 116 16.79 -4.68 -7.17
N SER A 117 17.13 -5.41 -8.25
CA SER A 117 16.14 -6.04 -9.14
C SER A 117 15.33 -7.15 -8.45
N GLU A 118 15.93 -7.89 -7.52
CA GLU A 118 15.21 -8.95 -6.78
C GLU A 118 14.38 -8.41 -5.60
N LEU A 119 14.87 -7.40 -4.87
CA LEU A 119 14.23 -6.91 -3.65
C LEU A 119 12.97 -6.07 -3.89
N ILE A 120 12.87 -5.37 -5.03
CA ILE A 120 11.68 -4.54 -5.33
C ILE A 120 10.47 -5.41 -5.67
N SER A 121 10.68 -6.54 -6.35
CA SER A 121 9.59 -7.43 -6.74
C SER A 121 8.87 -7.99 -5.50
N PHE A 122 9.61 -8.48 -4.50
CA PHE A 122 8.99 -9.02 -3.29
C PHE A 122 8.31 -7.97 -2.41
N LYS A 123 8.90 -6.78 -2.22
CA LYS A 123 8.30 -5.74 -1.37
C LYS A 123 7.01 -5.17 -1.97
N SER A 124 6.99 -4.92 -3.29
CA SER A 124 5.81 -4.43 -3.99
C SER A 124 4.69 -5.47 -4.04
N ILE A 125 5.02 -6.73 -4.33
CA ILE A 125 4.05 -7.85 -4.28
C ILE A 125 3.49 -8.02 -2.86
N ALA A 126 4.34 -8.00 -1.84
CA ALA A 126 3.90 -8.10 -0.44
C ALA A 126 2.97 -6.94 -0.04
N ALA A 127 3.29 -5.71 -0.44
CA ALA A 127 2.45 -4.55 -0.17
C ALA A 127 1.07 -4.66 -0.84
N ILE A 128 1.01 -5.13 -2.09
CA ILE A 128 -0.25 -5.36 -2.82
C ILE A 128 -1.07 -6.46 -2.13
N ILE A 129 -0.44 -7.56 -1.72
CA ILE A 129 -1.12 -8.66 -1.00
C ILE A 129 -1.69 -8.16 0.33
N ILE A 130 -0.94 -7.36 1.09
CA ILE A 130 -1.40 -6.79 2.36
C ILE A 130 -2.59 -5.84 2.14
N LEU A 131 -2.54 -5.00 1.10
CA LEU A 131 -3.62 -4.09 0.74
C LEU A 131 -4.90 -4.86 0.37
N LEU A 132 -4.78 -5.91 -0.45
CA LEU A 132 -5.89 -6.79 -0.83
C LEU A 132 -6.47 -7.53 0.38
N ALA A 133 -5.62 -8.05 1.26
CA ALA A 133 -6.04 -8.72 2.49
C ALA A 133 -6.82 -7.76 3.40
N LEU A 134 -6.38 -6.50 3.54
CA LEU A 134 -7.09 -5.47 4.29
C LEU A 134 -8.45 -5.15 3.67
N LEU A 135 -8.52 -4.96 2.35
CA LEU A 135 -9.77 -4.66 1.63
C LEU A 135 -10.81 -5.79 1.75
N ILE A 136 -10.37 -7.06 1.72
CA ILE A 136 -11.26 -8.22 1.84
C ILE A 136 -11.73 -8.42 3.29
N THR A 137 -10.85 -8.20 4.28
CA THR A 137 -11.17 -8.46 5.70
C THR A 137 -11.96 -7.33 6.36
N LEU A 138 -11.80 -6.08 5.91
CA LEU A 138 -12.55 -4.91 6.39
C LEU A 138 -14.09 -5.11 6.40
N PRO A 139 -14.75 -5.48 5.28
CA PRO A 139 -16.20 -5.65 5.25
C PRO A 139 -16.66 -6.83 6.12
N PHE A 140 -15.87 -7.90 6.22
CA PHE A 140 -16.22 -9.07 7.04
C PHE A 140 -16.17 -8.74 8.54
N MET A 141 -15.17 -7.98 8.97
CA MET A 141 -15.08 -7.46 10.33
C MET A 141 -16.26 -6.53 10.65
N ILE A 142 -16.58 -5.60 9.74
CA ILE A 142 -17.71 -4.67 9.90
C ILE A 142 -19.05 -5.43 10.00
N ASN A 143 -19.28 -6.43 9.13
CA ASN A 143 -20.52 -7.21 9.13
C ASN A 143 -20.66 -8.10 10.38
N ARG A 144 -19.53 -8.66 10.86
CA ARG A 144 -19.50 -9.47 12.10
C ARG A 144 -19.83 -8.64 13.34
N PHE A 145 -19.40 -7.37 13.39
CA PHE A 145 -19.78 -6.46 14.47
C PHE A 145 -21.26 -6.08 14.43
N ASN A 146 -21.82 -5.87 13.24
CA ASN A 146 -23.24 -5.50 13.11
C ASN A 146 -24.17 -6.65 13.51
N ASN A 147 -23.86 -7.88 13.11
CA ASN A 147 -24.69 -9.07 13.40
C ASN A 147 -24.70 -9.46 14.89
N ARG A 148 -23.66 -9.12 15.66
CA ARG A 148 -23.66 -9.34 17.13
C ARG A 148 -24.60 -8.39 17.88
N SER A 149 -24.96 -7.25 17.29
CA SER A 149 -25.87 -6.29 17.91
C SER A 149 -27.35 -6.65 17.73
N GLY A 150 -27.71 -7.35 16.65
CA GLY A 150 -29.09 -7.74 16.34
C GLY A 150 -29.62 -8.92 17.17
N GLN A 151 -28.74 -9.80 17.66
CA GLN A 151 -29.17 -11.03 18.34
C GLN A 151 -29.66 -10.82 19.79
N ARG A 152 -29.55 -9.61 20.36
CA ARG A 152 -30.07 -9.29 21.70
C ARG A 152 -31.50 -8.73 21.74
N GLN A 153 -32.15 -8.50 20.59
CA GLN A 153 -33.54 -8.01 20.56
C GLN A 153 -34.60 -9.10 20.36
N GLY A 154 -34.23 -10.34 20.02
CA GLY A 154 -35.17 -11.46 19.81
C GLY A 154 -35.63 -12.19 21.08
N GLY A 155 -35.38 -11.64 22.27
CA GLY A 155 -35.47 -12.34 23.54
C GLY A 155 -36.43 -11.75 24.58
N ILE A 156 -37.54 -11.11 24.18
CA ILE A 156 -38.64 -10.82 25.11
C ILE A 156 -39.90 -11.56 24.63
N LYS A 157 -39.95 -12.85 24.97
CA LYS A 157 -41.20 -13.60 25.11
C LYS A 157 -41.94 -13.11 26.37
N ARG A 158 -43.28 -13.07 26.28
CA ARG A 158 -44.30 -12.94 27.37
C ARG A 158 -44.39 -11.55 28.03
N LYS A 159 -45.58 -10.97 28.21
CA LYS A 159 -46.79 -11.56 28.81
C LYS A 159 -48.09 -11.07 28.18
N LYS A 160 -49.02 -12.02 28.01
CA LYS A 160 -50.47 -11.86 27.90
C LYS A 160 -51.00 -10.88 28.97
N SER A 161 -51.92 -10.00 28.58
CA SER A 161 -53.00 -9.57 29.46
C SER A 161 -54.33 -9.77 28.72
N SER A 162 -54.97 -10.91 29.00
CA SER A 162 -56.41 -11.03 28.85
C SER A 162 -57.00 -10.47 30.14
N THR A 163 -57.53 -9.25 30.10
CA THR A 163 -58.34 -8.73 31.20
C THR A 163 -59.80 -8.80 30.77
N SER A 164 -60.48 -9.66 31.50
CA SER A 164 -61.86 -10.09 31.42
C SER A 164 -62.88 -8.99 31.73
N HIS A 165 -64.10 -9.20 31.21
CA HIS A 165 -65.39 -8.89 31.82
C HIS A 165 -65.61 -7.53 32.50
N PHE A 166 -66.45 -6.70 31.88
CA PHE A 166 -67.45 -5.94 32.64
C PHE A 166 -68.82 -6.05 31.96
N HIS A 167 -69.70 -6.85 32.57
CA HIS A 167 -71.14 -6.82 32.35
C HIS A 167 -71.70 -5.54 32.99
N ALA A 168 -72.29 -4.66 32.19
CA ALA A 168 -73.16 -3.60 32.72
C ALA A 168 -74.62 -4.07 32.62
N VAL A 169 -75.08 -4.71 33.69
CA VAL A 169 -76.51 -4.94 33.97
C VAL A 169 -77.03 -3.66 34.62
N ARG A 170 -77.93 -2.90 33.96
CA ARG A 170 -78.67 -1.82 34.63
C ARG A 170 -80.15 -2.15 34.65
N HIS A 171 -80.63 -2.32 35.89
CA HIS A 171 -81.99 -2.65 36.27
C HIS A 171 -83.01 -1.57 35.90
N LYS A 172 -84.20 -2.05 35.48
CA LYS A 172 -85.50 -1.37 35.55
C LYS A 172 -85.75 -0.79 36.95
N ARG A 173 -86.33 0.42 37.01
CA ARG A 173 -87.24 0.82 38.08
C ARG A 173 -88.49 1.45 37.46
N SER A 174 -89.62 0.80 37.72
CA SER A 174 -90.97 1.32 37.63
C SER A 174 -91.27 2.26 38.79
N ARG A 175 -91.93 3.38 38.50
CA ARG A 175 -93.13 3.84 39.20
C ARG A 175 -93.81 4.90 38.35
#